data_AF-B9K258-F1
#
_entry.id   AF-B9K258-F1
#
_cell.length_a   1.000
_cell.length_b   1.000
_cell.length_c   1.000
_cell.angle_alpha   90.00
_cell.angle_beta   90.00
_cell.angle_gamma   90.00
#
_symmetry.space_group_name_H-M   'P 1'
#
loop_
_entity.id
_entity.type
_entity.pdbx_description
1 polymer ?
#
loop_
_entity_poly.entity_id
_entity_poly.type
_entity_poly.pdbx_seq_one_letter_code
_entity_poly.pdbx_strand_id
1 'polypeptide(L)'
;MMAMAQSNFVSSENSIALEALHRQINDLRADIAAHAQDLLQGLCGSAVVPAQHRPAIENLCHYLSLRHRDLRVLQRELMWRGLSSLGRLESRVLPTLDAVSAALSGLQGVASHLEELSESKFFAGERSLRVATEELFGPARSSRRGRIMVTMPSEAADQPDFVLDLAKRGMDIARINCAHDDEKAWTMISGHVRAASEIIGHKLTVLMDIAGPKIRTETVAGEKRKLQVGDRLRLVAQGKPRPTQEVEFAATVSVAEIVTRVAVGHRVRYDDGKLEGVVEETGPNEAVIRVTHTKTGGVKLKPEKGLNLPDTALGLSPLTTKDYSDLATVMTHADMLGYSFVSHADDIDLLEDALAKFPARLQPLGLIAKIEQPQAVTNLPELIVRARCRNRPFAVMIARGDLAAEIGFERVAEMQEELLWLCEAAAVPTIWATQVLEDLVKTGLPSRGEMTDAAMAARAECVMLNKGPAVGEAVSLLDSLLARMDGHVFKKTPTLRALKSW
;
A
#
# COMPACT_ATOMS: atom_id res chain seq x y z
N MET A 1 -55.15 44.10 -12.03
CA MET A 1 -53.72 44.48 -12.10
C MET A 1 -53.17 44.42 -10.70
N MET A 2 -52.00 43.80 -10.49
CA MET A 2 -51.33 43.46 -9.20
C MET A 2 -51.50 42.01 -8.74
N ALA A 3 -50.98 41.07 -9.53
CA ALA A 3 -50.57 39.73 -9.08
C ALA A 3 -49.54 39.13 -10.07
N MET A 4 -48.47 39.86 -10.41
CA MET A 4 -47.35 39.35 -11.23
C MET A 4 -46.05 40.12 -10.92
N ALA A 5 -45.63 40.16 -9.65
CA ALA A 5 -44.38 40.83 -9.28
C ALA A 5 -43.59 40.11 -8.18
N GLN A 6 -43.73 38.79 -8.05
CA GLN A 6 -42.91 38.01 -7.09
C GLN A 6 -42.24 36.76 -7.68
N SER A 7 -42.33 36.49 -9.00
CA SER A 7 -41.67 35.33 -9.62
C SER A 7 -40.30 35.61 -10.27
N ASN A 8 -39.82 36.86 -10.28
CA ASN A 8 -38.60 37.24 -11.03
C ASN A 8 -37.37 37.56 -10.16
N PHE A 9 -37.49 37.54 -8.83
CA PHE A 9 -36.34 37.74 -7.93
C PHE A 9 -35.65 36.42 -7.54
N VAL A 10 -36.41 35.32 -7.44
CA VAL A 10 -35.87 33.98 -7.13
C VAL A 10 -35.14 33.36 -8.33
N SER A 11 -35.42 33.81 -9.56
CA SER A 11 -34.77 33.33 -10.78
C SER A 11 -33.41 33.99 -11.05
N SER A 12 -33.23 35.27 -10.70
CA SER A 12 -31.98 36.00 -10.96
C SER A 12 -30.86 35.59 -10.01
N GLU A 13 -31.13 35.51 -8.70
CA GLU A 13 -30.13 35.08 -7.70
C GLU A 13 -29.66 33.65 -7.94
N ASN A 14 -30.59 32.75 -8.32
CA ASN A 14 -30.24 31.37 -8.64
C ASN A 14 -29.44 31.27 -9.94
N SER A 15 -29.76 32.07 -10.97
CA SER A 15 -28.96 32.16 -12.20
C SER A 15 -27.53 32.65 -11.89
N ILE A 16 -27.40 33.73 -11.13
CA ILE A 16 -26.11 34.29 -10.73
C ILE A 16 -25.28 33.26 -9.94
N ALA A 17 -25.90 32.55 -9.00
CA ALA A 17 -25.22 31.52 -8.22
C ALA A 17 -24.80 30.32 -9.07
N LEU A 18 -25.60 29.94 -10.07
CA LEU A 18 -25.30 28.84 -11.00
C LEU A 18 -24.16 29.21 -11.95
N GLU A 19 -24.16 30.43 -12.48
CA GLU A 19 -23.08 30.99 -13.30
C GLU A 19 -21.76 31.08 -12.51
N ALA A 20 -21.82 31.52 -11.24
CA ALA A 20 -20.66 31.56 -10.36
C ALA A 20 -20.10 30.15 -10.10
N LEU A 21 -20.95 29.17 -9.82
CA LEU A 21 -20.55 27.78 -9.61
C LEU A 21 -19.95 27.16 -10.88
N HIS A 22 -20.53 27.46 -12.04
CA HIS A 22 -20.00 27.01 -13.33
C HIS A 22 -18.62 27.60 -13.62
N ARG A 23 -18.44 28.89 -13.34
CA ARG A 23 -17.13 29.54 -13.41
C ARG A 23 -16.12 28.88 -12.48
N GLN A 24 -16.48 28.64 -11.21
CA GLN A 24 -15.60 27.96 -10.26
C GLN A 24 -15.16 26.56 -10.75
N ILE A 25 -16.06 25.78 -11.36
CA ILE A 25 -15.71 24.47 -11.93
C ILE A 25 -14.77 24.60 -13.12
N ASN A 26 -15.01 25.56 -14.02
CA ASN A 26 -14.17 25.79 -15.18
C ASN A 26 -12.78 26.29 -14.79
N ASP A 27 -12.71 27.21 -13.83
CA ASP A 27 -11.45 27.73 -13.26
C ASP A 27 -10.67 26.61 -12.58
N LEU A 28 -11.34 25.81 -11.73
CA LEU A 28 -10.73 24.64 -11.09
C LEU A 28 -10.16 23.67 -12.12
N ARG A 29 -10.92 23.36 -13.18
CA ARG A 29 -10.49 22.47 -14.25
C ARG A 29 -9.29 23.02 -15.00
N ALA A 30 -9.31 24.31 -15.38
CA ALA A 30 -8.23 24.97 -16.10
C ALA A 30 -6.95 24.97 -15.26
N ASP A 31 -7.05 25.33 -13.98
CA ASP A 31 -5.92 25.32 -13.05
C ASP A 31 -5.33 23.91 -12.89
N ILE A 32 -6.18 22.88 -12.79
CA ILE A 32 -5.73 21.50 -12.66
C ILE A 32 -4.96 21.08 -13.91
N ALA A 33 -5.49 21.36 -15.09
CA ALA A 33 -4.84 21.02 -16.35
C ALA A 33 -3.50 21.76 -16.52
N ALA A 34 -3.41 23.03 -16.10
CA ALA A 34 -2.18 23.80 -16.14
C ALA A 34 -1.11 23.23 -15.18
N HIS A 35 -1.41 23.12 -13.89
CA HIS A 35 -0.44 22.63 -12.91
C HIS A 35 -0.06 21.16 -13.11
N ALA A 36 -0.95 20.33 -13.66
CA ALA A 36 -0.64 18.94 -13.94
C ALA A 36 0.47 18.77 -14.99
N GLN A 37 0.63 19.71 -15.91
CA GLN A 37 1.74 19.70 -16.87
C GLN A 37 3.08 19.93 -16.17
N ASP A 38 3.14 20.89 -15.25
CA ASP A 38 4.35 21.16 -14.45
C ASP A 38 4.69 19.96 -13.55
N LEU A 39 3.70 19.36 -12.89
CA LEU A 39 3.87 18.14 -12.10
C LEU A 39 4.37 16.97 -12.95
N LEU A 40 3.80 16.77 -14.13
CA LEU A 40 4.22 15.72 -15.05
C LEU A 40 5.69 15.90 -15.44
N GLN A 41 6.10 17.13 -15.78
CA GLN A 41 7.49 17.44 -16.11
C GLN A 41 8.42 17.22 -14.91
N GLY A 42 8.02 17.65 -13.72
CA GLY A 42 8.79 17.47 -12.49
C GLY A 42 8.96 16.00 -12.11
N LEU A 43 7.90 15.19 -12.18
CA LEU A 43 7.91 13.77 -11.83
C LEU A 43 8.63 12.90 -12.86
N CYS A 44 8.54 13.24 -14.15
CA CYS A 44 9.22 12.48 -15.19
C CYS A 44 10.70 12.88 -15.31
N GLY A 45 11.04 14.14 -15.01
CA GLY A 45 12.36 14.70 -15.32
C GLY A 45 12.70 14.53 -16.81
N SER A 46 13.79 13.82 -17.11
CA SER A 46 14.19 13.46 -18.47
C SER A 46 13.65 12.10 -18.94
N ALA A 47 12.97 11.34 -18.08
CA ALA A 47 12.45 10.02 -18.41
C ALA A 47 11.20 10.12 -19.30
N VAL A 48 11.05 9.14 -20.20
CA VAL A 48 9.90 9.07 -21.11
C VAL A 48 8.92 8.03 -20.60
N VAL A 49 7.70 8.46 -20.26
CA VAL A 49 6.59 7.56 -19.93
C VAL A 49 6.08 6.91 -21.23
N PRO A 50 6.05 5.56 -21.33
CA PRO A 50 5.47 4.87 -22.48
C PRO A 50 4.02 5.31 -22.75
N ALA A 51 3.64 5.39 -24.02
CA ALA A 51 2.35 5.93 -24.46
C ALA A 51 1.15 5.25 -23.77
N GLN A 52 1.24 3.94 -23.51
CA GLN A 52 0.19 3.17 -22.82
C GLN A 52 -0.03 3.58 -21.36
N HIS A 53 1.00 4.09 -20.67
CA HIS A 53 0.91 4.51 -19.27
C HIS A 53 0.60 6.00 -19.12
N ARG A 54 0.81 6.79 -20.17
CA ARG A 54 0.66 8.25 -20.15
C ARG A 54 -0.71 8.71 -19.62
N PRO A 55 -1.87 8.19 -20.07
CA PRO A 55 -3.17 8.65 -19.56
C PRO A 55 -3.32 8.49 -18.04
N ALA A 56 -2.77 7.41 -17.48
CA ALA A 56 -2.84 7.15 -16.05
C ALA A 56 -1.91 8.09 -15.25
N ILE A 57 -0.71 8.38 -15.78
CA ILE A 57 0.22 9.34 -15.15
C ILE A 57 -0.30 10.78 -15.25
N GLU A 58 -0.89 11.17 -16.38
CA GLU A 58 -1.56 12.46 -16.53
C GLU A 58 -2.71 12.59 -15.52
N ASN A 59 -3.54 11.55 -15.38
CA ASN A 59 -4.61 11.54 -14.40
C ASN A 59 -4.10 11.57 -12.94
N LEU A 60 -2.99 10.91 -12.62
CA LEU A 60 -2.32 11.06 -11.32
C LEU A 60 -1.92 12.52 -11.06
N CYS A 61 -1.34 13.21 -12.05
CA CYS A 61 -0.97 14.62 -11.93
C CYS A 61 -2.21 15.52 -11.76
N HIS A 62 -3.29 15.25 -12.50
CA HIS A 62 -4.57 15.94 -12.29
C HIS A 62 -5.09 15.72 -10.85
N TYR A 63 -4.99 14.50 -10.34
CA TYR A 63 -5.47 14.16 -9.00
C TYR A 63 -4.66 14.85 -7.92
N LEU A 64 -3.33 14.86 -8.02
CA LEU A 64 -2.44 15.59 -7.11
C LEU A 64 -2.76 17.09 -7.11
N SER A 65 -2.88 17.69 -8.30
CA SER A 65 -3.23 19.11 -8.44
C SER A 65 -4.59 19.45 -7.81
N LEU A 66 -5.59 18.57 -7.99
CA LEU A 66 -6.90 18.70 -7.35
C LEU A 66 -6.82 18.59 -5.82
N ARG A 67 -6.06 17.62 -5.30
CA ARG A 67 -5.99 17.29 -3.87
C ARG A 67 -5.16 18.25 -3.03
N HIS A 68 -4.43 19.17 -3.66
CA HIS A 68 -3.82 20.33 -2.99
C HIS A 68 -4.82 21.46 -2.67
N ARG A 69 -6.13 21.22 -2.84
CA ARG A 69 -7.20 22.20 -2.59
C ARG A 69 -8.23 21.64 -1.62
N ASP A 70 -8.78 22.51 -0.77
CA ASP A 70 -9.95 22.15 0.04
C ASP A 70 -11.23 22.34 -0.78
N LEU A 71 -11.85 21.22 -1.16
CA LEU A 71 -13.03 21.22 -2.01
C LEU A 71 -14.34 21.11 -1.23
N ARG A 72 -14.32 21.00 0.11
CA ARG A 72 -15.51 20.65 0.90
C ARG A 72 -16.69 21.61 0.69
N VAL A 73 -16.40 22.89 0.53
CA VAL A 73 -17.43 23.91 0.23
C VAL A 73 -18.06 23.65 -1.14
N LEU A 74 -17.23 23.53 -2.18
CA LEU A 74 -17.66 23.24 -3.55
C LEU A 74 -18.46 21.93 -3.63
N GLN A 75 -18.03 20.87 -2.93
CA GLN A 75 -18.75 19.60 -2.90
C GLN A 75 -20.18 19.77 -2.38
N ARG A 76 -20.36 20.50 -1.27
CA ARG A 76 -21.69 20.78 -0.72
C ARG A 76 -22.55 21.53 -1.73
N GLU A 77 -21.99 22.55 -2.38
CA GLU A 77 -22.69 23.37 -3.36
C GLU A 77 -23.16 22.61 -4.60
N LEU A 78 -22.35 21.65 -5.07
CA LEU A 78 -22.71 20.75 -6.16
C LEU A 78 -23.82 19.77 -5.73
N MET A 79 -23.67 19.16 -4.57
CA MET A 79 -24.57 18.10 -4.09
C MET A 79 -26.02 18.58 -3.92
N TRP A 80 -26.25 19.75 -3.32
CA TRP A 80 -27.63 20.23 -3.11
C TRP A 80 -28.33 20.62 -4.42
N ARG A 81 -27.56 20.81 -5.50
CA ARG A 81 -28.05 21.03 -6.87
C ARG A 81 -28.16 19.74 -7.67
N GLY A 82 -27.99 18.57 -7.05
CA GLY A 82 -28.09 17.26 -7.70
C GLY A 82 -26.88 16.88 -8.56
N LEU A 83 -25.76 17.59 -8.45
CA LEU A 83 -24.54 17.33 -9.21
C LEU A 83 -23.59 16.39 -8.46
N SER A 84 -22.60 15.86 -9.17
CA SER A 84 -21.54 15.03 -8.57
C SER A 84 -20.84 15.76 -7.43
N SER A 85 -20.64 15.06 -6.31
CA SER A 85 -19.86 15.58 -5.18
C SER A 85 -18.35 15.59 -5.44
N LEU A 86 -17.89 15.22 -6.64
CA LEU A 86 -16.47 15.02 -6.96
C LEU A 86 -15.79 13.93 -6.11
N GLY A 87 -16.54 13.22 -5.27
CA GLY A 87 -15.99 12.27 -4.31
C GLY A 87 -15.65 10.90 -4.88
N ARG A 88 -15.61 10.71 -6.21
CA ARG A 88 -15.40 9.41 -6.90
C ARG A 88 -14.64 9.55 -8.24
N LEU A 89 -13.73 10.53 -8.31
CA LEU A 89 -13.08 10.94 -9.55
C LEU A 89 -11.64 10.48 -9.71
N GLU A 90 -11.09 9.71 -8.76
CA GLU A 90 -9.67 9.32 -8.65
C GLU A 90 -9.12 8.95 -10.00
N SER A 91 -9.77 8.00 -10.68
CA SER A 91 -9.33 7.46 -11.98
C SER A 91 -9.76 8.29 -13.20
N ARG A 92 -10.35 9.48 -13.03
CA ARG A 92 -11.02 10.28 -14.08
C ARG A 92 -11.30 11.72 -13.65
N VAL A 93 -10.25 12.44 -13.27
CA VAL A 93 -10.35 13.80 -12.70
C VAL A 93 -11.00 14.78 -13.68
N LEU A 94 -10.35 15.03 -14.82
CA LEU A 94 -10.87 15.96 -15.83
C LEU A 94 -12.20 15.50 -16.45
N PRO A 95 -12.39 14.21 -16.83
CA PRO A 95 -13.69 13.75 -17.31
C PRO A 95 -14.85 14.02 -16.34
N THR A 96 -14.62 13.91 -15.04
CA THR A 96 -15.66 14.22 -14.03
C THR A 96 -15.96 15.71 -13.98
N LEU A 97 -14.93 16.57 -14.00
CA LEU A 97 -15.11 18.03 -14.03
C LEU A 97 -15.81 18.47 -15.32
N ASP A 98 -15.47 17.85 -16.45
CA ASP A 98 -16.12 18.08 -17.74
C ASP A 98 -17.61 17.73 -17.70
N ALA A 99 -17.95 16.56 -17.14
CA ALA A 99 -19.35 16.16 -16.99
C ALA A 99 -20.13 17.11 -16.06
N VAL A 100 -19.52 17.59 -14.98
CA VAL A 100 -20.15 18.57 -14.08
C VAL A 100 -20.35 19.92 -14.80
N SER A 101 -19.35 20.39 -15.55
CA SER A 101 -19.46 21.63 -16.34
C SER A 101 -20.53 21.55 -17.43
N ALA A 102 -20.62 20.41 -18.12
CA ALA A 102 -21.68 20.15 -19.10
C ALA A 102 -23.07 20.14 -18.45
N ALA A 103 -23.22 19.50 -17.29
CA ALA A 103 -24.48 19.51 -16.54
C ALA A 103 -24.87 20.92 -16.06
N LEU A 104 -23.91 21.74 -15.60
CA LEU A 104 -24.14 23.13 -15.24
C LEU A 104 -24.58 23.98 -16.43
N SER A 105 -24.00 23.75 -17.61
CA SER A 105 -24.43 24.39 -18.87
C SER A 105 -25.88 24.04 -19.18
N GLY A 106 -26.25 22.76 -19.05
CA GLY A 106 -27.62 22.28 -19.23
C GLY A 106 -28.62 22.92 -18.25
N LEU A 107 -28.24 23.08 -16.97
CA LEU A 107 -29.07 23.76 -15.97
C LEU A 107 -29.27 25.26 -16.26
N GLN A 108 -28.34 25.90 -16.97
CA GLN A 108 -28.46 27.28 -17.45
C GLN A 108 -29.25 27.39 -18.78
N GLY A 109 -29.58 26.26 -19.41
CA GLY A 109 -30.20 26.25 -20.75
C GLY A 109 -29.24 26.64 -21.87
N VAL A 110 -27.93 26.51 -21.65
CA VAL A 110 -26.87 26.84 -22.64
C VAL A 110 -26.22 25.56 -23.13
N ALA A 111 -25.86 25.52 -24.43
CA ALA A 111 -25.13 24.40 -24.99
C ALA A 111 -23.71 24.31 -24.40
N SER A 112 -23.30 23.12 -23.97
CA SER A 112 -21.93 22.86 -23.56
C SER A 112 -20.98 22.95 -24.75
N HIS A 113 -19.79 23.54 -24.54
CA HIS A 113 -18.70 23.54 -25.53
C HIS A 113 -17.78 22.31 -25.40
N LEU A 114 -17.98 21.47 -24.37
CA LEU A 114 -17.18 20.27 -24.13
C LEU A 114 -17.74 19.08 -24.91
N GLU A 115 -16.83 18.25 -25.45
CA GLU A 115 -17.19 17.00 -26.14
C GLU A 115 -17.89 16.05 -25.16
N GLU A 116 -19.01 15.48 -25.57
CA GLU A 116 -19.69 14.43 -24.82
C GLU A 116 -18.85 13.14 -24.83
N LEU A 117 -18.40 12.70 -23.66
CA LEU A 117 -17.63 11.48 -23.54
C LEU A 117 -18.55 10.25 -23.51
N SER A 118 -18.21 9.23 -24.30
CA SER A 118 -18.83 7.91 -24.14
C SER A 118 -18.53 7.32 -22.77
N GLU A 119 -19.42 6.46 -22.26
CA GLU A 119 -19.22 5.73 -20.99
C GLU A 119 -17.86 5.03 -20.97
N SER A 120 -17.47 4.41 -22.09
CA SER A 120 -16.16 3.80 -22.22
C SER A 120 -15.03 4.83 -21.99
N LYS A 121 -15.02 5.98 -22.65
CA LYS A 121 -13.98 7.00 -22.40
C LYS A 121 -14.01 7.50 -20.95
N PHE A 122 -15.19 7.70 -20.36
CA PHE A 122 -15.34 8.17 -18.98
C PHE A 122 -14.79 7.17 -17.93
N PHE A 123 -15.04 5.88 -18.12
CA PHE A 123 -14.57 4.81 -17.22
C PHE A 123 -13.23 4.19 -17.63
N ALA A 124 -12.42 4.88 -18.45
CA ALA A 124 -11.15 4.35 -18.94
C ALA A 124 -10.16 4.01 -17.82
N GLY A 125 -10.01 4.87 -16.80
CA GLY A 125 -9.07 4.63 -15.69
C GLY A 125 -9.40 3.38 -14.87
N GLU A 126 -10.68 3.11 -14.61
CA GLU A 126 -11.10 1.86 -13.93
C GLU A 126 -10.76 0.62 -14.74
N ARG A 127 -10.94 0.67 -16.07
CA ARG A 127 -10.56 -0.44 -16.95
C ARG A 127 -9.06 -0.64 -16.95
N SER A 128 -8.26 0.43 -16.99
CA SER A 128 -6.81 0.36 -16.90
C SER A 128 -6.35 -0.28 -15.59
N LEU A 129 -6.97 0.11 -14.47
CA LEU A 129 -6.68 -0.51 -13.17
C LEU A 129 -7.02 -2.00 -13.17
N ARG A 130 -8.18 -2.39 -13.71
CA ARG A 130 -8.57 -3.80 -13.82
C ARG A 130 -7.58 -4.60 -14.66
N VAL A 131 -7.16 -4.08 -15.82
CA VAL A 131 -6.19 -4.73 -16.71
C VAL A 131 -4.85 -4.90 -15.99
N ALA A 132 -4.33 -3.85 -15.36
CA ALA A 132 -3.09 -3.93 -14.58
C ALA A 132 -3.18 -4.95 -13.44
N THR A 133 -4.37 -5.06 -12.82
CA THR A 133 -4.62 -6.04 -11.75
C THR A 133 -4.60 -7.47 -12.28
N GLU A 134 -5.25 -7.73 -13.40
CA GLU A 134 -5.29 -9.06 -14.03
C GLU A 134 -3.92 -9.50 -14.55
N GLU A 135 -3.15 -8.56 -15.10
CA GLU A 135 -1.77 -8.78 -15.54
C GLU A 135 -0.86 -9.23 -14.39
N LEU A 136 -0.93 -8.55 -13.24
CA LEU A 136 -0.09 -8.84 -12.07
C LEU A 136 -0.57 -10.00 -11.23
N PHE A 137 -1.84 -9.96 -10.79
CA PHE A 137 -2.38 -10.86 -9.78
C PHE A 137 -3.12 -12.07 -10.38
N GLY A 138 -3.23 -12.14 -11.71
CA GLY A 138 -4.03 -13.14 -12.39
C GLY A 138 -5.53 -12.77 -12.43
N PRO A 139 -6.35 -13.56 -13.14
CA PRO A 139 -7.78 -13.27 -13.31
C PRO A 139 -8.52 -13.29 -11.97
N ALA A 140 -9.59 -12.50 -11.86
CA ALA A 140 -10.50 -12.57 -10.72
C ALA A 140 -11.24 -13.92 -10.68
N ARG A 141 -11.68 -14.33 -9.49
CA ARG A 141 -12.56 -15.49 -9.34
C ARG A 141 -14.00 -15.11 -9.70
N SER A 142 -14.83 -16.09 -10.04
CA SER A 142 -16.25 -15.83 -10.35
C SER A 142 -17.04 -15.26 -9.16
N SER A 143 -16.61 -15.57 -7.92
CA SER A 143 -17.27 -15.13 -6.68
C SER A 143 -16.86 -13.74 -6.21
N ARG A 144 -15.67 -13.23 -6.60
CA ARG A 144 -15.11 -11.97 -6.09
C ARG A 144 -14.06 -11.36 -7.02
N ARG A 145 -13.92 -10.03 -6.95
CA ARG A 145 -12.99 -9.21 -7.73
C ARG A 145 -11.60 -9.12 -7.09
N GLY A 146 -11.52 -8.91 -5.78
CA GLY A 146 -10.25 -8.82 -5.05
C GLY A 146 -9.54 -10.17 -5.01
N ARG A 147 -8.21 -10.19 -4.90
CA ARG A 147 -7.37 -11.41 -4.80
C ARG A 147 -6.93 -11.65 -3.35
N ILE A 148 -6.72 -12.91 -2.98
CA ILE A 148 -6.18 -13.28 -1.67
C ILE A 148 -4.73 -13.74 -1.82
N MET A 149 -3.83 -13.01 -1.19
CA MET A 149 -2.42 -13.36 -1.06
C MET A 149 -2.19 -14.03 0.30
N VAL A 150 -1.46 -15.14 0.31
CA VAL A 150 -1.15 -15.87 1.55
C VAL A 150 0.35 -16.04 1.67
N THR A 151 0.91 -15.66 2.82
CA THR A 151 2.31 -15.92 3.12
C THR A 151 2.50 -17.41 3.41
N MET A 152 3.37 -18.08 2.65
CA MET A 152 3.64 -19.50 2.80
C MET A 152 4.50 -19.77 4.05
N PRO A 153 4.11 -20.71 4.92
CA PRO A 153 4.98 -21.23 5.96
C PRO A 153 6.04 -22.17 5.36
N SER A 154 7.14 -22.40 6.09
CA SER A 154 8.24 -23.26 5.65
C SER A 154 7.77 -24.70 5.35
N GLU A 155 6.80 -25.20 6.11
CA GLU A 155 6.21 -26.53 5.92
C GLU A 155 5.52 -26.72 4.56
N ALA A 156 5.14 -25.64 3.87
CA ALA A 156 4.58 -25.71 2.52
C ALA A 156 5.59 -26.26 1.49
N ALA A 157 6.89 -26.24 1.80
CA ALA A 157 7.93 -26.85 0.97
C ALA A 157 7.86 -28.39 0.96
N ASP A 158 7.33 -29.01 2.01
CA ASP A 158 7.23 -30.46 2.15
C ASP A 158 5.77 -30.97 2.08
N GLN A 159 4.79 -30.06 2.05
CA GLN A 159 3.36 -30.38 2.10
C GLN A 159 2.61 -29.82 0.87
N PRO A 160 2.66 -30.49 -0.30
CA PRO A 160 1.93 -30.06 -1.49
C PRO A 160 0.41 -29.99 -1.27
N ASP A 161 -0.15 -30.92 -0.49
CA ASP A 161 -1.58 -30.96 -0.17
C ASP A 161 -2.05 -29.72 0.60
N PHE A 162 -1.18 -29.14 1.44
CA PHE A 162 -1.47 -27.90 2.17
C PHE A 162 -1.65 -26.72 1.20
N VAL A 163 -0.75 -26.57 0.21
CA VAL A 163 -0.85 -25.52 -0.81
C VAL A 163 -2.10 -25.70 -1.67
N LEU A 164 -2.42 -26.94 -2.04
CA LEU A 164 -3.65 -27.27 -2.78
C LEU A 164 -4.92 -26.94 -1.97
N ASP A 165 -4.93 -27.22 -0.66
CA ASP A 165 -6.05 -26.87 0.23
C ASP A 165 -6.27 -25.35 0.28
N LEU A 166 -5.20 -24.56 0.46
CA LEU A 166 -5.31 -23.09 0.41
C LEU A 166 -5.84 -22.59 -0.92
N ALA A 167 -5.39 -23.18 -2.03
CA ALA A 167 -5.84 -22.81 -3.37
C ALA A 167 -7.34 -23.14 -3.59
N LYS A 168 -7.82 -24.29 -3.10
CA LYS A 168 -9.24 -24.67 -3.10
C LYS A 168 -10.09 -23.72 -2.25
N ARG A 169 -9.56 -23.25 -1.12
CA ARG A 169 -10.24 -22.34 -0.20
C ARG A 169 -10.36 -20.90 -0.70
N GLY A 170 -9.53 -20.49 -1.66
CA GLY A 170 -9.58 -19.16 -2.25
C GLY A 170 -8.24 -18.45 -2.42
N MET A 171 -7.10 -19.03 -2.08
CA MET A 171 -5.81 -18.37 -2.35
C MET A 171 -5.63 -18.13 -3.86
N ASP A 172 -5.14 -16.95 -4.23
CA ASP A 172 -4.79 -16.59 -5.62
C ASP A 172 -3.28 -16.35 -5.78
N ILE A 173 -2.63 -15.86 -4.72
CA ILE A 173 -1.22 -15.51 -4.72
C ILE A 173 -0.52 -16.18 -3.54
N ALA A 174 0.52 -16.95 -3.82
CA ALA A 174 1.42 -17.47 -2.80
C ALA A 174 2.58 -16.48 -2.60
N ARG A 175 2.69 -15.91 -1.41
CA ARG A 175 3.82 -15.05 -1.02
C ARG A 175 4.88 -15.89 -0.33
N ILE A 176 6.10 -15.88 -0.87
CA ILE A 176 7.30 -16.43 -0.27
C ILE A 176 8.11 -15.26 0.30
N ASN A 177 8.41 -15.28 1.59
CA ASN A 177 9.19 -14.24 2.25
C ASN A 177 10.66 -14.67 2.30
N CYS A 178 11.50 -14.08 1.44
CA CYS A 178 12.91 -14.45 1.28
C CYS A 178 13.79 -14.03 2.47
N ALA A 179 13.25 -13.30 3.45
CA ALA A 179 13.92 -13.07 4.73
C ALA A 179 14.03 -14.34 5.60
N HIS A 180 13.32 -15.41 5.22
CA HIS A 180 13.34 -16.72 5.86
C HIS A 180 13.51 -17.84 4.83
N ASP A 181 13.88 -19.02 5.31
CA ASP A 181 14.09 -20.22 4.48
C ASP A 181 15.21 -20.00 3.42
N ASP A 182 15.30 -20.91 2.45
CA ASP A 182 16.36 -20.92 1.44
C ASP A 182 15.82 -21.21 0.02
N GLU A 183 16.71 -21.12 -0.97
CA GLU A 183 16.42 -21.38 -2.39
C GLU A 183 15.69 -22.71 -2.61
N LYS A 184 16.08 -23.77 -1.89
CA LYS A 184 15.48 -25.10 -2.05
C LYS A 184 14.03 -25.08 -1.59
N ALA A 185 13.76 -24.52 -0.42
CA ALA A 185 12.40 -24.39 0.10
C ALA A 185 11.52 -23.54 -0.83
N TRP A 186 12.04 -22.40 -1.30
CA TRP A 186 11.30 -21.50 -2.20
C TRP A 186 10.97 -22.18 -3.54
N THR A 187 11.92 -22.95 -4.09
CA THR A 187 11.73 -23.74 -5.31
C THR A 187 10.60 -24.75 -5.14
N MET A 188 10.61 -25.51 -4.04
CA MET A 188 9.57 -26.51 -3.74
C MET A 188 8.19 -25.86 -3.59
N ILE A 189 8.09 -24.79 -2.79
CA ILE A 189 6.85 -24.04 -2.59
C ILE A 189 6.31 -23.55 -3.94
N SER A 190 7.15 -22.95 -4.77
CA SER A 190 6.74 -22.46 -6.09
C SER A 190 6.23 -23.59 -6.99
N GLY A 191 6.89 -24.76 -6.98
CA GLY A 191 6.46 -25.95 -7.71
C GLY A 191 5.09 -26.46 -7.25
N HIS A 192 4.86 -26.52 -5.94
CA HIS A 192 3.56 -26.89 -5.37
C HIS A 192 2.45 -25.92 -5.77
N VAL A 193 2.73 -24.62 -5.86
CA VAL A 193 1.75 -23.62 -6.33
C VAL A 193 1.40 -23.84 -7.80
N ARG A 194 2.38 -24.14 -8.66
CA ARG A 194 2.10 -24.47 -10.07
C ARG A 194 1.25 -25.72 -10.21
N ALA A 195 1.60 -26.79 -9.50
CA ALA A 195 0.82 -28.03 -9.49
C ALA A 195 -0.62 -27.81 -8.99
N ALA A 196 -0.79 -27.03 -7.90
CA ALA A 196 -2.11 -26.67 -7.40
C ALA A 196 -2.92 -25.86 -8.43
N SER A 197 -2.28 -24.93 -9.14
CA SER A 197 -2.91 -24.12 -10.20
C SER A 197 -3.47 -24.98 -11.34
N GLU A 198 -2.72 -26.00 -11.78
CA GLU A 198 -3.17 -26.95 -12.80
C GLU A 198 -4.38 -27.77 -12.32
N ILE A 199 -4.34 -28.28 -11.09
CA ILE A 199 -5.40 -29.11 -10.51
C ILE A 199 -6.73 -28.34 -10.40
N ILE A 200 -6.69 -27.07 -9.97
CA ILE A 200 -7.92 -26.28 -9.78
C ILE A 200 -8.39 -25.58 -11.06
N GLY A 201 -7.58 -25.57 -12.13
CA GLY A 201 -7.90 -24.87 -13.38
C GLY A 201 -7.97 -23.34 -13.26
N HIS A 202 -7.27 -22.75 -12.29
CA HIS A 202 -7.23 -21.30 -12.04
C HIS A 202 -5.78 -20.86 -11.86
N LYS A 203 -5.37 -19.76 -12.52
CA LYS A 203 -3.99 -19.27 -12.48
C LYS A 203 -3.65 -18.77 -11.07
N LEU A 204 -2.73 -19.45 -10.41
CA LEU A 204 -2.12 -18.99 -9.16
C LEU A 204 -0.78 -18.32 -9.46
N THR A 205 -0.51 -17.22 -8.77
CA THR A 205 0.75 -16.49 -8.92
C THR A 205 1.65 -16.64 -7.70
N VAL A 206 2.96 -16.49 -7.91
CA VAL A 206 3.99 -16.54 -6.87
C VAL A 206 4.63 -15.17 -6.75
N LEU A 207 4.54 -14.58 -5.56
CA LEU A 207 5.28 -13.39 -5.18
C LEU A 207 6.45 -13.80 -4.30
N MET A 208 7.68 -13.43 -4.68
CA MET A 208 8.86 -13.56 -3.81
C MET A 208 9.26 -12.19 -3.28
N ASP A 209 9.17 -12.04 -1.96
CA ASP A 209 9.40 -10.78 -1.25
C ASP A 209 10.85 -10.76 -0.73
N ILE A 210 11.71 -9.95 -1.35
CA ILE A 210 13.12 -9.82 -0.93
C ILE A 210 13.20 -9.09 0.41
N ALA A 211 14.22 -9.42 1.22
CA ALA A 211 14.24 -9.06 2.63
C ALA A 211 14.48 -7.56 2.84
N GLY A 212 15.37 -6.97 2.04
CA GLY A 212 15.85 -5.61 2.25
C GLY A 212 16.58 -5.43 3.59
N PRO A 213 16.92 -4.18 3.95
CA PRO A 213 17.76 -3.87 5.11
C PRO A 213 17.00 -3.88 6.45
N LYS A 214 16.16 -4.89 6.70
CA LYS A 214 15.38 -4.96 7.96
C LYS A 214 16.30 -5.06 9.17
N ILE A 215 16.19 -4.08 10.06
CA ILE A 215 17.02 -3.97 11.25
C ILE A 215 16.42 -4.84 12.34
N ARG A 216 17.25 -5.66 12.98
CA ARG A 216 16.83 -6.55 14.06
C ARG A 216 17.82 -6.51 15.22
N THR A 217 17.34 -6.78 16.42
CA THR A 217 18.19 -7.22 17.52
C THR A 217 18.73 -8.62 17.20
N GLU A 218 19.97 -8.90 17.55
CA GLU A 218 20.57 -10.22 17.42
C GLU A 218 20.80 -10.81 18.81
N THR A 219 22.03 -10.87 19.31
CA THR A 219 22.31 -11.45 20.62
C THR A 219 21.83 -10.50 21.71
N VAL A 220 21.06 -11.01 22.66
CA VAL A 220 20.55 -10.25 23.80
C VAL A 220 21.15 -10.76 25.11
N ALA A 221 21.40 -9.86 26.06
CA ALA A 221 21.87 -10.19 27.40
C ALA A 221 21.30 -9.24 28.44
N GLY A 222 21.37 -9.66 29.71
CA GLY A 222 20.90 -8.88 30.84
C GLY A 222 19.82 -9.59 31.64
N GLU A 223 18.97 -8.77 32.27
CA GLU A 223 17.88 -9.19 33.13
C GLU A 223 16.87 -10.12 32.41
N LYS A 224 16.33 -11.10 33.16
CA LYS A 224 15.31 -12.04 32.63
C LYS A 224 13.89 -11.46 32.69
N ARG A 225 13.70 -10.42 33.51
CA ARG A 225 12.43 -9.69 33.59
C ARG A 225 12.14 -8.96 32.28
N LYS A 226 10.91 -8.46 32.15
CA LYS A 226 10.50 -7.65 30.99
C LYS A 226 11.01 -6.21 31.16
N LEU A 227 11.32 -5.58 30.03
CA LEU A 227 11.54 -4.13 29.91
C LEU A 227 10.23 -3.39 30.22
N GLN A 228 10.33 -2.40 31.08
CA GLN A 228 9.27 -1.51 31.55
C GLN A 228 9.64 -0.06 31.28
N VAL A 229 8.67 0.85 31.42
CA VAL A 229 8.90 2.29 31.29
C VAL A 229 9.95 2.73 32.33
N GLY A 230 10.93 3.51 31.87
CA GLY A 230 12.06 3.97 32.67
C GLY A 230 13.31 3.09 32.59
N ASP A 231 13.18 1.83 32.14
CA ASP A 231 14.35 0.96 31.94
C ASP A 231 15.27 1.50 30.84
N ARG A 232 16.55 1.09 30.90
CA ARG A 232 17.57 1.40 29.91
C ARG A 232 17.98 0.15 29.14
N LEU A 233 18.06 0.28 27.82
CA LEU A 233 18.53 -0.74 26.88
C LEU A 233 19.76 -0.23 26.14
N ARG A 234 20.88 -0.97 26.21
CA ARG A 234 22.08 -0.70 25.41
C ARG A 234 22.02 -1.44 24.08
N LEU A 235 22.08 -0.72 22.98
CA LEU A 235 22.34 -1.28 21.65
C LEU A 235 23.85 -1.21 21.36
N VAL A 236 24.41 -2.31 20.85
CA VAL A 236 25.83 -2.46 20.56
C VAL A 236 26.02 -2.79 19.09
N ALA A 237 26.88 -2.04 18.39
CA ALA A 237 27.09 -2.19 16.95
C ALA A 237 27.80 -3.49 16.57
N GLN A 238 28.80 -3.91 17.36
CA GLN A 238 29.60 -5.12 17.14
C GLN A 238 30.08 -5.72 18.47
N GLY A 239 30.30 -7.03 18.50
CA GLY A 239 30.81 -7.75 19.67
C GLY A 239 29.70 -8.44 20.47
N LYS A 240 29.87 -8.54 21.79
CA LYS A 240 28.88 -9.15 22.68
C LYS A 240 28.04 -8.08 23.36
N PRO A 241 26.73 -8.32 23.63
CA PRO A 241 25.94 -7.41 24.44
C PRO A 241 26.50 -7.34 25.86
N ARG A 242 26.66 -6.12 26.40
CA ARG A 242 27.30 -5.85 27.69
C ARG A 242 26.32 -5.13 28.64
N PRO A 243 25.52 -5.86 29.43
CA PRO A 243 24.74 -5.24 30.50
C PRO A 243 25.65 -4.79 31.65
N THR A 244 25.18 -3.83 32.44
CA THR A 244 25.86 -3.24 33.61
C THR A 244 24.83 -3.00 34.73
N GLN A 245 25.26 -2.62 35.93
CA GLN A 245 24.32 -2.26 37.00
C GLN A 245 23.46 -1.02 36.65
N GLU A 246 23.97 -0.11 35.82
CA GLU A 246 23.24 1.09 35.39
C GLU A 246 22.37 0.87 34.14
N VAL A 247 22.75 -0.10 33.29
CA VAL A 247 22.03 -0.47 32.07
C VAL A 247 21.90 -1.98 32.01
N GLU A 248 20.81 -2.48 32.58
CA GLU A 248 20.60 -3.90 32.86
C GLU A 248 20.29 -4.75 31.62
N PHE A 249 19.92 -4.13 30.50
CA PHE A 249 19.57 -4.79 29.25
C PHE A 249 20.51 -4.40 28.12
N ALA A 250 20.93 -5.36 27.31
CA ALA A 250 21.77 -5.10 26.14
C ALA A 250 21.42 -6.01 24.96
N ALA A 251 21.54 -5.48 23.74
CA ALA A 251 21.39 -6.22 22.50
C ALA A 251 22.42 -5.80 21.45
N THR A 252 22.91 -6.75 20.65
CA THR A 252 23.57 -6.43 19.37
C THR A 252 22.53 -6.25 18.28
N VAL A 253 22.92 -5.66 17.16
CA VAL A 253 22.02 -5.27 16.07
C VAL A 253 22.54 -5.74 14.73
N SER A 254 21.64 -6.09 13.82
CA SER A 254 21.98 -6.65 12.50
C SER A 254 22.61 -5.65 11.52
N VAL A 255 22.49 -4.35 11.80
CA VAL A 255 23.06 -3.26 11.01
C VAL A 255 23.80 -2.33 11.96
N ALA A 256 25.13 -2.38 11.94
CA ALA A 256 25.98 -1.65 12.88
C ALA A 256 25.82 -0.13 12.75
N GLU A 257 25.57 0.35 11.53
CA GLU A 257 25.39 1.75 11.15
C GLU A 257 24.24 2.43 11.91
N ILE A 258 23.27 1.66 12.40
CA ILE A 258 22.15 2.25 13.14
C ILE A 258 22.66 2.89 14.44
N VAL A 259 23.62 2.25 15.10
CA VAL A 259 24.14 2.68 16.40
C VAL A 259 25.01 3.91 16.24
N THR A 260 25.68 4.04 15.10
CA THR A 260 26.55 5.20 14.80
C THR A 260 25.78 6.38 14.22
N ARG A 261 24.56 6.18 13.71
CA ARG A 261 23.74 7.24 13.08
C ARG A 261 22.62 7.78 13.96
N VAL A 262 22.23 7.08 15.02
CA VAL A 262 21.26 7.63 15.98
C VAL A 262 21.85 8.83 16.72
N ALA A 263 21.02 9.82 17.02
CA ALA A 263 21.35 10.94 17.89
C ALA A 263 20.49 10.93 19.15
N VAL A 264 20.99 11.58 20.21
CA VAL A 264 20.22 11.80 21.43
C VAL A 264 18.89 12.48 21.09
N GLY A 265 17.79 11.96 21.64
CA GLY A 265 16.44 12.41 21.34
C GLY A 265 15.73 11.62 20.22
N HIS A 266 16.44 10.83 19.41
CA HIS A 266 15.81 9.99 18.39
C HIS A 266 14.95 8.90 19.03
N ARG A 267 13.78 8.64 18.45
CA ARG A 267 12.91 7.52 18.85
C ARG A 267 13.44 6.21 18.28
N VAL A 268 13.27 5.16 19.09
CA VAL A 268 13.52 3.77 18.71
C VAL A 268 12.31 2.94 19.10
N ARG A 269 11.82 2.16 18.15
CA ARG A 269 10.69 1.24 18.34
C ARG A 269 11.15 -0.20 18.17
N TYR A 270 10.62 -1.09 18.99
CA TYR A 270 11.04 -2.49 19.06
C TYR A 270 9.83 -3.44 18.94
N ASP A 271 10.03 -4.53 18.17
CA ASP A 271 9.05 -5.62 17.95
C ASP A 271 7.68 -5.07 17.48
N ASP A 272 7.70 -4.37 16.34
CA ASP A 272 6.53 -3.73 15.71
C ASP A 272 5.87 -2.66 16.60
N GLY A 273 6.69 -1.85 17.28
CA GLY A 273 6.22 -0.75 18.12
C GLY A 273 5.66 -1.16 19.49
N LYS A 274 5.80 -2.42 19.92
CA LYS A 274 5.35 -2.88 21.27
C LYS A 274 6.12 -2.23 22.42
N LEU A 275 7.32 -1.73 22.11
CA LEU A 275 8.10 -0.89 23.00
C LEU A 275 8.60 0.31 22.19
N GLU A 276 8.46 1.50 22.77
CA GLU A 276 9.06 2.73 22.28
C GLU A 276 10.03 3.26 23.34
N GLY A 277 11.14 3.78 22.88
CA GLY A 277 12.13 4.46 23.69
C GLY A 277 12.77 5.62 22.96
N VAL A 278 13.57 6.37 23.69
CA VAL A 278 14.32 7.53 23.18
C VAL A 278 15.79 7.32 23.50
N VAL A 279 16.64 7.61 22.52
CA VAL A 279 18.10 7.59 22.69
C VAL A 279 18.49 8.65 23.72
N GLU A 280 19.08 8.21 24.82
CA GLU A 280 19.59 9.08 25.88
C GLU A 280 21.04 9.47 25.67
N GLU A 281 21.85 8.48 25.30
CA GLU A 281 23.30 8.57 25.27
C GLU A 281 23.79 7.84 24.02
N THR A 282 24.80 8.42 23.37
CA THR A 282 25.51 7.81 22.26
C THR A 282 26.99 7.72 22.61
N GLY A 283 27.65 6.67 22.14
CA GLY A 283 29.06 6.44 22.36
C GLY A 283 29.68 5.67 21.19
N PRO A 284 31.01 5.43 21.23
CA PRO A 284 31.68 4.63 20.21
C PRO A 284 31.08 3.21 20.16
N ASN A 285 30.40 2.89 19.06
CA ASN A 285 29.75 1.60 18.80
C ASN A 285 28.63 1.21 19.77
N GLU A 286 28.06 2.15 20.52
CA GLU A 286 26.91 1.88 21.39
C GLU A 286 25.97 3.08 21.54
N ALA A 287 24.69 2.78 21.81
CA ALA A 287 23.68 3.77 22.14
C ALA A 287 22.82 3.24 23.30
N VAL A 288 22.46 4.11 24.24
CA VAL A 288 21.58 3.78 25.37
C VAL A 288 20.20 4.39 25.11
N ILE A 289 19.18 3.56 25.23
CA ILE A 289 17.80 3.92 24.97
C ILE A 289 17.03 3.81 26.28
N ARG A 290 16.33 4.87 26.65
CA ARG A 290 15.34 4.83 27.73
C ARG A 290 14.00 4.43 27.18
N VAL A 291 13.37 3.44 27.80
CA VAL A 291 12.00 3.04 27.48
C VAL A 291 11.03 4.13 27.94
N THR A 292 10.23 4.65 27.03
CA THR A 292 9.21 5.67 27.29
C THR A 292 7.79 5.11 27.22
N HIS A 293 7.56 4.06 26.44
CA HIS A 293 6.25 3.44 26.30
C HIS A 293 6.34 1.93 26.07
N THR A 294 5.43 1.18 26.69
CA THR A 294 5.23 -0.25 26.42
C THR A 294 3.88 -0.72 26.98
N LYS A 295 3.42 -1.90 26.57
CA LYS A 295 2.19 -2.51 27.09
C LYS A 295 2.27 -2.76 28.60
N THR A 296 1.10 -2.87 29.25
CA THR A 296 0.99 -3.27 30.64
C THR A 296 1.77 -4.56 30.92
N GLY A 297 2.63 -4.52 31.94
CA GLY A 297 3.50 -5.64 32.31
C GLY A 297 4.76 -5.80 31.45
N GLY A 298 5.04 -4.88 30.53
CA GLY A 298 6.31 -4.78 29.81
C GLY A 298 6.50 -5.75 28.64
N VAL A 299 7.66 -5.67 27.99
CA VAL A 299 8.05 -6.47 26.83
C VAL A 299 9.35 -7.24 27.10
N LYS A 300 9.42 -8.49 26.64
CA LYS A 300 10.64 -9.30 26.77
C LYS A 300 11.61 -8.95 25.64
N LEU A 301 12.85 -8.61 26.00
CA LEU A 301 13.95 -8.50 25.05
C LEU A 301 14.29 -9.89 24.50
N LYS A 302 14.29 -10.04 23.17
CA LYS A 302 14.48 -11.30 22.45
C LYS A 302 15.35 -11.05 21.22
N PRO A 303 16.10 -12.06 20.76
CA PRO A 303 16.76 -11.99 19.47
C PRO A 303 15.73 -11.89 18.33
N GLU A 304 16.22 -11.47 17.16
CA GLU A 304 15.52 -11.41 15.87
C GLU A 304 14.29 -10.49 15.83
N LYS A 305 14.18 -9.57 16.78
CA LYS A 305 13.09 -8.60 16.84
C LYS A 305 13.42 -7.33 16.08
N GLY A 306 12.44 -6.86 15.31
CA GLY A 306 12.58 -5.67 14.48
C GLY A 306 12.88 -4.42 15.31
N LEU A 307 13.73 -3.55 14.77
CA LEU A 307 13.99 -2.21 15.27
C LEU A 307 13.60 -1.20 14.19
N ASN A 308 12.91 -0.15 14.60
CA ASN A 308 12.47 0.95 13.75
C ASN A 308 13.01 2.26 14.32
N LEU A 309 13.44 3.16 13.44
CA LEU A 309 14.21 4.36 13.80
C LEU A 309 13.62 5.60 13.08
N PRO A 310 12.40 6.04 13.47
CA PRO A 310 11.62 7.01 12.69
C PRO A 310 12.31 8.35 12.45
N ASP A 311 13.21 8.74 13.35
CA ASP A 311 13.90 10.02 13.31
C ASP A 311 15.31 9.93 12.71
N THR A 312 15.75 8.74 12.29
CA THR A 312 17.14 8.50 11.86
C THR A 312 17.23 8.30 10.35
N ALA A 313 17.97 9.18 9.66
CA ALA A 313 18.31 9.00 8.26
C ALA A 313 19.40 7.93 8.11
N LEU A 314 18.97 6.68 7.90
CA LEU A 314 19.88 5.54 7.84
C LEU A 314 20.64 5.40 6.53
N GLY A 315 20.17 6.00 5.44
CA GLY A 315 20.81 5.95 4.12
C GLY A 315 21.24 4.55 3.69
N LEU A 316 20.43 3.54 4.02
CA LEU A 316 20.68 2.15 3.67
C LEU A 316 20.16 1.89 2.27
N SER A 317 20.93 1.13 1.50
CA SER A 317 20.43 0.59 0.24
C SER A 317 19.24 -0.34 0.52
N PRO A 318 18.14 -0.23 -0.23
CA PRO A 318 17.03 -1.18 -0.13
C PRO A 318 17.40 -2.59 -0.65
N LEU A 319 18.51 -2.73 -1.39
CA LEU A 319 19.10 -4.01 -1.76
C LEU A 319 20.34 -4.32 -0.91
N THR A 320 20.29 -5.45 -0.21
CA THR A 320 21.41 -6.03 0.54
C THR A 320 22.20 -7.03 -0.31
N THR A 321 23.39 -7.44 0.16
CA THR A 321 24.17 -8.52 -0.48
C THR A 321 23.37 -9.82 -0.60
N LYS A 322 22.54 -10.14 0.41
CA LYS A 322 21.66 -11.30 0.37
C LYS A 322 20.59 -11.15 -0.70
N ASP A 323 19.98 -9.98 -0.84
CA ASP A 323 18.96 -9.76 -1.86
C ASP A 323 19.53 -9.99 -3.27
N TYR A 324 20.75 -9.52 -3.55
CA TYR A 324 21.42 -9.80 -4.83
C TYR A 324 21.60 -11.29 -5.11
N SER A 325 21.91 -12.11 -4.09
CA SER A 325 21.96 -13.57 -4.27
C SER A 325 20.57 -14.18 -4.47
N ASP A 326 19.56 -13.71 -3.74
CA ASP A 326 18.19 -14.21 -3.82
C ASP A 326 17.55 -13.94 -5.20
N LEU A 327 17.95 -12.85 -5.88
CA LEU A 327 17.42 -12.46 -7.19
C LEU A 327 17.51 -13.59 -8.24
N ALA A 328 18.52 -14.45 -8.16
CA ALA A 328 18.63 -15.59 -9.09
C ALA A 328 17.46 -16.56 -8.96
N THR A 329 17.07 -16.90 -7.73
CA THR A 329 15.91 -17.76 -7.46
C THR A 329 14.62 -17.02 -7.79
N VAL A 330 14.52 -15.72 -7.46
CA VAL A 330 13.34 -14.89 -7.79
C VAL A 330 13.10 -14.85 -9.29
N MET A 331 14.14 -14.62 -10.09
CA MET A 331 14.03 -14.56 -11.55
C MET A 331 13.60 -15.88 -12.17
N THR A 332 13.87 -17.00 -11.50
CA THR A 332 13.52 -18.34 -11.96
C THR A 332 12.09 -18.73 -11.60
N HIS A 333 11.63 -18.43 -10.38
CA HIS A 333 10.40 -19.00 -9.83
C HIS A 333 9.24 -18.02 -9.68
N ALA A 334 9.51 -16.73 -9.51
CA ALA A 334 8.49 -15.74 -9.18
C ALA A 334 7.77 -15.20 -10.42
N ASP A 335 6.48 -14.88 -10.26
CA ASP A 335 5.73 -14.01 -11.17
C ASP A 335 5.89 -12.54 -10.80
N MET A 336 6.07 -12.28 -9.50
CA MET A 336 6.24 -10.94 -8.94
C MET A 336 7.36 -10.89 -7.89
N LEU A 337 8.07 -9.78 -7.83
CA LEU A 337 9.03 -9.47 -6.77
C LEU A 337 8.43 -8.40 -5.84
N GLY A 338 8.44 -8.69 -4.53
CA GLY A 338 8.18 -7.70 -3.48
C GLY A 338 9.46 -6.97 -3.12
N TYR A 339 9.51 -5.65 -3.30
CA TYR A 339 10.68 -4.81 -3.06
C TYR A 339 10.53 -4.07 -1.73
N SER A 340 11.13 -4.64 -0.67
CA SER A 340 11.11 -4.10 0.69
C SER A 340 11.89 -2.80 0.83
N PHE A 341 11.40 -1.89 1.68
CA PHE A 341 12.03 -0.62 2.05
C PHE A 341 12.36 0.32 0.88
N VAL A 342 11.72 0.14 -0.27
CA VAL A 342 11.81 1.08 -1.39
C VAL A 342 11.24 2.44 -0.98
N SER A 343 11.99 3.52 -1.24
CA SER A 343 11.59 4.86 -0.77
C SER A 343 11.89 5.99 -1.75
N HIS A 344 12.74 5.78 -2.75
CA HIS A 344 13.11 6.79 -3.75
C HIS A 344 12.95 6.25 -5.17
N ALA A 345 12.73 7.11 -6.15
CA ALA A 345 12.66 6.70 -7.56
C ALA A 345 13.94 5.96 -8.02
N ASP A 346 15.11 6.42 -7.58
CA ASP A 346 16.39 5.78 -7.90
C ASP A 346 16.51 4.35 -7.35
N ASP A 347 15.75 4.00 -6.30
CA ASP A 347 15.70 2.62 -5.80
C ASP A 347 15.08 1.69 -6.84
N ILE A 348 14.10 2.17 -7.63
CA ILE A 348 13.51 1.42 -8.74
C ILE A 348 14.58 1.14 -9.79
N ASP A 349 15.42 2.14 -10.11
CA ASP A 349 16.50 1.96 -11.08
C ASP A 349 17.56 1.00 -10.58
N LEU A 350 17.92 1.10 -9.30
CA LEU A 350 18.85 0.18 -8.65
C LEU A 350 18.40 -1.27 -8.80
N LEU A 351 17.10 -1.53 -8.62
CA LEU A 351 16.53 -2.86 -8.83
C LEU A 351 16.50 -3.24 -10.30
N GLU A 352 16.09 -2.36 -11.21
CA GLU A 352 16.09 -2.65 -12.65
C GLU A 352 17.51 -2.99 -13.16
N ASP A 353 18.54 -2.26 -12.72
CA ASP A 353 19.94 -2.53 -13.05
C ASP A 353 20.40 -3.88 -12.48
N ALA A 354 19.90 -4.27 -11.30
CA ALA A 354 20.15 -5.59 -10.74
C ALA A 354 19.48 -6.70 -11.56
N LEU A 355 18.22 -6.50 -11.98
CA LEU A 355 17.44 -7.45 -12.76
C LEU A 355 17.94 -7.57 -14.22
N ALA A 356 18.50 -6.50 -14.79
CA ALA A 356 19.06 -6.48 -16.14
C ALA A 356 20.26 -7.43 -16.34
N LYS A 357 20.86 -7.90 -15.24
CA LYS A 357 21.94 -8.89 -15.25
C LYS A 357 21.45 -10.31 -15.57
N PHE A 358 20.14 -10.55 -15.54
CA PHE A 358 19.53 -11.84 -15.84
C PHE A 358 18.96 -11.86 -17.26
N PRO A 359 18.82 -13.05 -17.89
CA PRO A 359 18.22 -13.17 -19.21
C PRO A 359 16.80 -12.58 -19.27
N ALA A 360 16.46 -12.00 -20.43
CA ALA A 360 15.12 -11.50 -20.68
C ALA A 360 14.07 -12.63 -20.55
N ARG A 361 12.94 -12.31 -19.90
CA ARG A 361 11.81 -13.21 -19.73
C ARG A 361 10.73 -12.94 -20.79
N LEU A 362 10.01 -13.98 -21.20
CA LEU A 362 8.83 -13.84 -22.08
C LEU A 362 7.73 -13.01 -21.41
N GLN A 363 7.48 -13.28 -20.12
CA GLN A 363 6.60 -12.47 -19.28
C GLN A 363 7.46 -11.67 -18.31
N PRO A 364 7.40 -10.33 -18.34
CA PRO A 364 8.09 -9.49 -17.38
C PRO A 364 7.72 -9.87 -15.94
N LEU A 365 8.71 -9.95 -15.07
CA LEU A 365 8.48 -10.11 -13.63
C LEU A 365 7.77 -8.85 -13.11
N GLY A 366 6.64 -9.00 -12.43
CA GLY A 366 5.94 -7.88 -11.82
C GLY A 366 6.70 -7.29 -10.65
N LEU A 367 6.62 -5.98 -10.44
CA LEU A 367 7.24 -5.28 -9.32
C LEU A 367 6.19 -4.79 -8.35
N ILE A 368 6.33 -5.18 -7.09
CA ILE A 368 5.52 -4.71 -5.98
C ILE A 368 6.37 -3.82 -5.08
N ALA A 369 6.18 -2.50 -5.15
CA ALA A 369 6.83 -1.58 -4.23
C ALA A 369 6.16 -1.65 -2.85
N LYS A 370 6.94 -1.94 -1.80
CA LYS A 370 6.42 -2.00 -0.43
C LYS A 370 6.61 -0.67 0.28
N ILE A 371 5.49 -0.01 0.57
CA ILE A 371 5.48 1.29 1.24
C ILE A 371 5.50 1.05 2.75
N GLU A 372 6.72 1.09 3.29
CA GLU A 372 7.05 0.72 4.69
C GLU A 372 7.61 1.89 5.49
N GLN A 373 7.97 2.99 4.82
CA GLN A 373 8.68 4.13 5.41
C GLN A 373 8.01 5.47 5.10
N PRO A 374 8.17 6.49 5.96
CA PRO A 374 7.59 7.83 5.74
C PRO A 374 8.02 8.46 4.41
N GLN A 375 9.29 8.24 4.03
CA GLN A 375 9.85 8.74 2.77
C GLN A 375 9.15 8.09 1.58
N ALA A 376 8.87 6.79 1.64
CA ALA A 376 8.14 6.07 0.59
C ALA A 376 6.70 6.58 0.42
N VAL A 377 6.02 6.96 1.51
CA VAL A 377 4.70 7.60 1.45
C VAL A 377 4.80 8.95 0.72
N THR A 378 5.79 9.77 1.09
CA THR A 378 6.01 11.09 0.49
C THR A 378 6.34 11.00 -1.00
N ASN A 379 7.20 10.04 -1.37
CA ASN A 379 7.72 9.86 -2.72
C ASN A 379 6.87 8.92 -3.59
N LEU A 380 5.69 8.47 -3.12
CA LEU A 380 4.87 7.51 -3.85
C LEU A 380 4.57 7.96 -5.30
N PRO A 381 4.21 9.22 -5.59
CA PRO A 381 4.02 9.66 -6.97
C PRO A 381 5.26 9.45 -7.85
N GLU A 382 6.44 9.77 -7.33
CA GLU A 382 7.71 9.63 -8.05
C GLU A 382 8.05 8.15 -8.29
N LEU A 383 7.86 7.30 -7.28
CA LEU A 383 8.01 5.85 -7.38
C LEU A 383 7.11 5.26 -8.48
N ILE A 384 5.84 5.67 -8.51
CA ILE A 384 4.87 5.24 -9.54
C ILE A 384 5.33 5.67 -10.92
N VAL A 385 5.67 6.96 -11.12
CA VAL A 385 6.10 7.47 -12.42
C VAL A 385 7.36 6.74 -12.89
N ARG A 386 8.35 6.59 -12.01
CA ARG A 386 9.61 5.92 -12.34
C ARG A 386 9.39 4.46 -12.75
N ALA A 387 8.57 3.72 -12.00
CA ALA A 387 8.22 2.35 -12.35
C ALA A 387 7.50 2.25 -13.71
N ARG A 388 6.60 3.21 -14.03
CA ARG A 388 5.94 3.26 -15.35
C ARG A 388 6.92 3.60 -16.48
N CYS A 389 7.90 4.48 -16.24
CA CYS A 389 8.98 4.75 -17.19
C CYS A 389 9.82 3.49 -17.50
N ARG A 390 10.00 2.60 -16.53
CA ARG A 390 10.68 1.30 -16.70
C ARG A 390 9.79 0.23 -17.35
N ASN A 391 8.53 0.54 -17.61
CA ASN A 391 7.56 -0.28 -18.35
C ASN A 391 7.37 -1.71 -17.81
N ARG A 392 7.58 -1.91 -16.51
CA ARG A 392 7.32 -3.17 -15.82
C ARG A 392 5.89 -3.17 -15.25
N PRO A 393 5.18 -4.31 -15.22
CA PRO A 393 3.95 -4.42 -14.45
C PRO A 393 4.22 -4.02 -13.00
N PHE A 394 3.46 -3.06 -12.48
CA PHE A 394 3.75 -2.41 -11.19
C PHE A 394 2.53 -2.32 -10.29
N ALA A 395 2.71 -2.65 -9.02
CA ALA A 395 1.71 -2.46 -7.97
C ALA A 395 2.37 -2.00 -6.66
N VAL A 396 1.53 -1.55 -5.74
CA VAL A 396 1.93 -1.01 -4.45
C VAL A 396 1.38 -1.88 -3.33
N MET A 397 2.24 -2.28 -2.39
CA MET A 397 1.84 -2.94 -1.16
C MET A 397 1.86 -1.92 -0.02
N ILE A 398 0.71 -1.72 0.61
CA ILE A 398 0.59 -0.95 1.85
C ILE A 398 1.03 -1.87 2.99
N ALA A 399 2.33 -1.84 3.30
CA ALA A 399 2.95 -2.75 4.26
C ALA A 399 2.84 -2.19 5.68
N ARG A 400 1.63 -2.30 6.24
CA ARG A 400 1.19 -1.59 7.45
C ARG A 400 1.98 -1.94 8.72
N GLY A 401 2.61 -3.12 8.81
CA GLY A 401 3.37 -3.51 10.00
C GLY A 401 4.57 -2.59 10.24
N ASP A 402 5.52 -2.59 9.30
CA ASP A 402 6.69 -1.70 9.35
C ASP A 402 6.26 -0.22 9.23
N LEU A 403 5.28 0.10 8.38
CA LEU A 403 4.79 1.48 8.26
C LEU A 403 4.20 2.02 9.57
N ALA A 404 3.41 1.24 10.31
CA ALA A 404 2.89 1.64 11.62
C ALA A 404 4.00 1.82 12.65
N ALA A 405 5.03 0.98 12.58
CA ALA A 405 6.21 1.15 13.42
C ALA A 405 6.98 2.44 13.08
N GLU A 406 6.93 2.96 11.85
CA GLU A 406 7.57 4.22 11.48
C GLU A 406 6.71 5.45 11.77
N ILE A 407 5.48 5.51 11.25
CA ILE A 407 4.62 6.72 11.32
C ILE A 407 3.55 6.67 12.42
N GLY A 408 3.39 5.55 13.13
CA GLY A 408 2.39 5.37 14.18
C GLY A 408 1.01 4.96 13.65
N PHE A 409 0.19 4.35 14.52
CA PHE A 409 -1.11 3.78 14.14
C PHE A 409 -2.12 4.81 13.62
N GLU A 410 -2.19 5.98 14.25
CA GLU A 410 -3.10 7.06 13.84
C GLU A 410 -2.81 7.51 12.41
N ARG A 411 -1.53 7.74 12.10
CA ARG A 411 -1.09 8.16 10.78
C ARG A 411 -1.26 7.06 9.74
N VAL A 412 -1.06 5.77 10.09
CA VAL A 412 -1.34 4.67 9.15
C VAL A 412 -2.80 4.61 8.74
N ALA A 413 -3.73 4.82 9.68
CA ALA A 413 -5.16 4.82 9.37
C ALA A 413 -5.56 5.92 8.37
N GLU A 414 -4.88 7.06 8.40
CA GLU A 414 -5.00 8.14 7.41
C GLU A 414 -4.31 7.78 6.09
N MET A 415 -3.02 7.42 6.15
CA MET A 415 -2.18 7.21 4.97
C MET A 415 -2.65 6.02 4.12
N GLN A 416 -3.22 4.97 4.69
CA GLN A 416 -3.75 3.87 3.90
C GLN A 416 -4.82 4.32 2.89
N GLU A 417 -5.65 5.31 3.24
CA GLU A 417 -6.67 5.85 2.33
C GLU A 417 -6.01 6.70 1.24
N GLU A 418 -5.05 7.56 1.59
CA GLU A 418 -4.32 8.37 0.60
C GLU A 418 -3.56 7.51 -0.41
N LEU A 419 -2.89 6.45 0.07
CA LEU A 419 -2.18 5.49 -0.78
C LEU A 419 -3.13 4.78 -1.74
N LEU A 420 -4.31 4.34 -1.27
CA LEU A 420 -5.34 3.75 -2.13
C LEU A 420 -5.79 4.71 -3.23
N TRP A 421 -6.04 5.98 -2.88
CA TRP A 421 -6.55 6.96 -3.84
C TRP A 421 -5.51 7.35 -4.89
N LEU A 422 -4.25 7.54 -4.47
CA LEU A 422 -3.15 7.84 -5.40
C LEU A 422 -2.91 6.69 -6.38
N CYS A 423 -2.93 5.45 -5.88
CA CYS A 423 -2.79 4.29 -6.74
C CYS A 423 -3.98 4.13 -7.71
N GLU A 424 -5.22 4.39 -7.27
CA GLU A 424 -6.39 4.40 -8.16
C GLU A 424 -6.28 5.49 -9.24
N ALA A 425 -5.81 6.69 -8.88
CA ALA A 425 -5.58 7.76 -9.83
C ALA A 425 -4.52 7.41 -10.89
N ALA A 426 -3.53 6.60 -10.52
CA ALA A 426 -2.47 6.14 -11.41
C ALA A 426 -2.77 4.77 -12.09
N ALA A 427 -3.97 4.22 -11.91
CA ALA A 427 -4.32 2.86 -12.36
C ALA A 427 -3.29 1.79 -11.91
N VAL A 428 -2.77 1.93 -10.69
CA VAL A 428 -1.82 1.02 -10.05
C VAL A 428 -2.57 0.12 -9.05
N PRO A 429 -2.51 -1.21 -9.19
CA PRO A 429 -3.13 -2.12 -8.23
C PRO A 429 -2.50 -2.01 -6.85
N THR A 430 -3.32 -2.21 -5.82
CA THR A 430 -2.91 -2.12 -4.41
C THR A 430 -3.06 -3.44 -3.68
N ILE A 431 -2.09 -3.75 -2.81
CA ILE A 431 -2.16 -4.86 -1.86
C ILE A 431 -2.30 -4.28 -0.45
N TRP A 432 -3.41 -4.61 0.20
CA TRP A 432 -3.66 -4.32 1.61
C TRP A 432 -2.99 -5.39 2.47
N ALA A 433 -1.87 -5.03 3.11
CA ALA A 433 -1.00 -6.01 3.74
C ALA A 433 -0.80 -5.82 5.24
N THR A 434 -0.44 -6.95 5.86
CA THR A 434 -0.06 -7.11 7.26
C THR A 434 -1.24 -7.02 8.23
N GLN A 435 -1.33 -7.97 9.16
CA GLN A 435 -2.29 -7.99 10.27
C GLN A 435 -3.79 -7.99 9.88
N VAL A 436 -4.13 -8.37 8.64
CA VAL A 436 -5.52 -8.69 8.30
C VAL A 436 -5.84 -10.06 8.90
N LEU A 437 -6.85 -10.12 9.78
CA LEU A 437 -7.26 -11.36 10.45
C LEU A 437 -6.11 -12.05 11.20
N GLU A 438 -5.22 -11.28 11.84
CA GLU A 438 -4.01 -11.76 12.52
C GLU A 438 -4.31 -12.75 13.66
N ASP A 439 -5.25 -12.43 14.54
CA ASP A 439 -5.67 -13.27 15.66
C ASP A 439 -6.38 -14.52 15.15
N LEU A 440 -7.17 -14.42 14.08
CA LEU A 440 -7.74 -15.61 13.43
C LEU A 440 -6.62 -16.51 12.92
N VAL A 441 -5.67 -15.98 12.14
CA VAL A 441 -4.53 -16.74 11.62
C VAL A 441 -3.73 -17.41 12.74
N LYS A 442 -3.53 -16.74 13.88
CA LYS A 442 -2.74 -17.24 15.03
C LYS A 442 -3.49 -18.17 15.98
N THR A 443 -4.75 -17.89 16.25
CA THR A 443 -5.50 -18.46 17.38
C THR A 443 -6.81 -19.13 16.99
N GLY A 444 -7.24 -19.00 15.73
CA GLY A 444 -8.49 -19.55 15.22
C GLY A 444 -9.73 -18.66 15.46
N LEU A 445 -9.57 -17.49 16.08
CA LEU A 445 -10.69 -16.58 16.37
C LEU A 445 -10.36 -15.14 15.95
N PRO A 446 -11.19 -14.51 15.08
CA PRO A 446 -10.99 -13.11 14.73
C PRO A 446 -11.55 -12.19 15.80
N SER A 447 -10.95 -11.00 15.94
CA SER A 447 -11.56 -9.91 16.68
C SER A 447 -12.58 -9.14 15.83
N ARG A 448 -13.44 -8.35 16.48
CA ARG A 448 -14.37 -7.44 15.76
C ARG A 448 -13.63 -6.39 14.93
N GLY A 449 -12.49 -5.92 15.43
CA GLY A 449 -11.63 -4.96 14.74
C GLY A 449 -11.09 -5.55 13.44
N GLU A 450 -10.64 -6.79 13.47
CA GLU A 450 -10.11 -7.49 12.29
C GLU A 450 -11.17 -7.77 11.23
N MET A 451 -12.40 -8.08 11.64
CA MET A 451 -13.51 -8.22 10.69
C MET A 451 -13.81 -6.92 9.95
N THR A 452 -13.71 -5.79 10.67
CA THR A 452 -13.88 -4.46 10.06
C THR A 452 -12.71 -4.13 9.15
N ASP A 453 -11.48 -4.43 9.57
CA ASP A 453 -10.27 -4.25 8.76
C ASP A 453 -10.32 -5.07 7.46
N ALA A 454 -10.68 -6.36 7.55
CA ALA A 454 -10.83 -7.23 6.39
C ALA A 454 -11.94 -6.77 5.43
N ALA A 455 -13.03 -6.22 5.95
CA ALA A 455 -14.09 -5.64 5.13
C ALA A 455 -13.66 -4.34 4.43
N MET A 456 -12.83 -3.53 5.10
CA MET A 456 -12.22 -2.32 4.51
C MET A 456 -11.15 -2.66 3.46
N ALA A 457 -10.40 -3.75 3.68
CA ALA A 457 -9.41 -4.25 2.74
C ALA A 457 -10.00 -4.63 1.38
N ALA A 458 -11.31 -4.88 1.29
CA ALA A 458 -12.03 -5.14 0.03
C ALA A 458 -11.95 -4.00 -0.99
N ARG A 459 -11.48 -2.82 -0.60
CA ARG A 459 -11.22 -1.69 -1.51
C ARG A 459 -9.91 -1.83 -2.29
N ALA A 460 -8.98 -2.66 -1.80
CA ALA A 460 -7.75 -2.98 -2.50
C ALA A 460 -7.97 -4.08 -3.53
N GLU A 461 -7.08 -4.15 -4.51
CA GLU A 461 -7.08 -5.20 -5.53
C GLU A 461 -6.69 -6.56 -4.96
N CYS A 462 -5.91 -6.56 -3.88
CA CYS A 462 -5.46 -7.76 -3.19
C CYS A 462 -5.40 -7.54 -1.67
N VAL A 463 -5.72 -8.58 -0.90
CA VAL A 463 -5.60 -8.60 0.56
C VAL A 463 -4.61 -9.70 0.96
N MET A 464 -3.64 -9.37 1.80
CA MET A 464 -2.59 -10.29 2.24
C MET A 464 -2.87 -10.84 3.64
N LEU A 465 -2.84 -12.17 3.77
CA LEU A 465 -2.82 -12.90 5.02
C LEU A 465 -1.39 -13.33 5.39
N ASN A 466 -1.06 -13.20 6.67
CA ASN A 466 0.16 -13.75 7.24
C ASN A 466 0.08 -15.27 7.39
N LYS A 467 1.23 -15.92 7.64
CA LYS A 467 1.27 -17.35 7.95
C LYS A 467 0.82 -17.64 9.38
N GLY A 468 0.16 -18.76 9.60
CA GLY A 468 -0.22 -19.24 10.93
C GLY A 468 -1.08 -20.50 10.88
N PRO A 469 -1.32 -21.14 12.03
CA PRO A 469 -1.96 -22.46 12.12
C PRO A 469 -3.37 -22.50 11.53
N ALA A 470 -4.13 -21.40 11.61
CA ALA A 470 -5.50 -21.32 11.09
C ALA A 470 -5.61 -20.54 9.77
N VAL A 471 -4.52 -20.45 9.00
CA VAL A 471 -4.51 -19.68 7.74
C VAL A 471 -5.52 -20.19 6.72
N GLY A 472 -5.80 -21.51 6.68
CA GLY A 472 -6.86 -22.05 5.81
C GLY A 472 -8.25 -21.52 6.17
N GLU A 473 -8.58 -21.42 7.46
CA GLU A 473 -9.84 -20.82 7.91
C GLU A 473 -9.91 -19.33 7.57
N ALA A 474 -8.80 -18.60 7.75
CA ALA A 474 -8.70 -17.19 7.38
C ALA A 474 -8.92 -16.97 5.88
N VAL A 475 -8.37 -17.82 5.02
CA VAL A 475 -8.60 -17.76 3.56
C VAL A 475 -10.08 -17.97 3.24
N SER A 476 -10.72 -19.00 3.79
CA SER A 476 -12.14 -19.27 3.55
C SER A 476 -13.04 -18.14 4.06
N LEU A 477 -12.74 -17.58 5.24
CA LEU A 477 -13.49 -16.46 5.80
C LEU A 477 -13.33 -15.20 4.94
N LEU A 478 -12.09 -14.89 4.52
CA LEU A 478 -11.80 -13.72 3.71
C LEU A 478 -12.42 -13.85 2.31
N ASP A 479 -12.37 -15.03 1.69
CA ASP A 479 -13.02 -15.30 0.39
C ASP A 479 -14.52 -15.00 0.45
N SER A 480 -15.20 -15.52 1.47
CA SER A 480 -16.62 -15.26 1.71
C SER A 480 -16.89 -13.78 1.98
N LEU A 481 -16.06 -13.14 2.81
CA LEU A 481 -16.22 -11.73 3.16
C LEU A 481 -16.09 -10.83 1.94
N LEU A 482 -15.04 -11.02 1.12
CA LEU A 482 -14.80 -10.24 -0.09
C LEU A 482 -15.95 -10.41 -1.10
N ALA A 483 -16.43 -11.64 -1.31
CA ALA A 483 -17.58 -11.91 -2.18
C ALA A 483 -18.86 -11.18 -1.70
N ARG A 484 -19.08 -11.11 -0.38
CA ARG A 484 -20.22 -10.36 0.19
C ARG A 484 -20.04 -8.86 0.00
N MET A 485 -18.86 -8.34 0.30
CA MET A 485 -18.55 -6.91 0.24
C MET A 485 -18.52 -6.36 -1.19
N ASP A 486 -18.11 -7.14 -2.17
CA ASP A 486 -18.04 -6.72 -3.57
C ASP A 486 -19.39 -6.23 -4.11
N GLY A 487 -20.48 -6.86 -3.65
CA GLY A 487 -21.82 -6.43 -4.00
C GLY A 487 -22.27 -5.14 -3.32
N HIS A 488 -21.66 -4.74 -2.19
CA HIS A 488 -22.06 -3.57 -1.41
C HIS A 488 -21.23 -2.33 -1.71
N VAL A 489 -19.94 -2.52 -1.98
CA VAL A 489 -18.97 -1.45 -2.16
C VAL A 489 -18.02 -1.82 -3.29
N PHE A 490 -17.74 -0.87 -4.16
CA PHE A 490 -16.64 -0.92 -5.12
C PHE A 490 -15.73 0.28 -4.85
N LYS A 491 -14.47 0.03 -4.48
CA LYS A 491 -13.56 1.07 -3.98
C LYS A 491 -14.24 1.88 -2.87
N LYS A 492 -14.49 3.17 -3.07
CA LYS A 492 -15.22 4.04 -2.12
C LYS A 492 -16.68 4.30 -2.52
N THR A 493 -17.19 3.57 -3.50
CA THR A 493 -18.54 3.74 -4.05
C THR A 493 -19.46 2.66 -3.49
N PRO A 494 -20.43 3.01 -2.63
CA PRO A 494 -21.55 2.12 -2.34
C PRO A 494 -22.31 1.83 -3.64
N THR A 495 -22.46 0.55 -3.98
CA THR A 495 -23.10 0.09 -5.22
C THR A 495 -24.61 -0.10 -5.07
N LEU A 496 -25.14 0.04 -3.84
CA LEU A 496 -26.57 -0.03 -3.53
C LEU A 496 -27.25 -1.31 -4.05
N ARG A 497 -26.58 -2.47 -3.96
CA ARG A 497 -27.25 -3.75 -4.24
C ARG A 497 -28.53 -3.89 -3.43
N ALA A 498 -29.53 -4.54 -4.02
CA ALA A 498 -30.78 -4.84 -3.33
C ALA A 498 -30.52 -5.53 -1.98
N LEU A 499 -31.14 -5.01 -0.94
CA LEU A 499 -31.02 -5.48 0.43
C LEU A 499 -32.00 -6.66 0.62
N LYS A 500 -31.50 -7.75 1.20
CA LYS A 500 -32.24 -9.02 1.39
C LYS A 500 -32.30 -9.45 2.85
N SER A 501 -31.90 -8.56 3.75
CA SER A 501 -31.83 -8.85 5.19
C SER A 501 -33.17 -8.63 5.91
N TRP A 502 -34.16 -8.08 5.20
CA TRP A 502 -35.54 -7.88 5.65
C TRP A 502 -36.52 -8.32 4.57
#